data_AF-A0A7K7NPF2-F1
#
_entry.id   AF-A0A7K7NPF2-F1
#
_cell.length_a   1.000
_cell.length_b   1.000
_cell.length_c   1.000
_cell.angle_alpha   90.00
_cell.angle_beta   90.00
_cell.angle_gamma   90.00
#
_symmetry.space_group_name_H-M   'P 1'
#
loop_
_entity.id
_entity.type
_entity.pdbx_description
1 polymer ?
#
loop_
_entity_poly.entity_id
_entity_poly.type
_entity_poly.pdbx_seq_one_letter_code
_entity_poly.pdbx_strand_id
1 'polypeptide(L)'
;AFPTLVGDMDNSGSLNAQVLHLVAERIRTKAVFQTHQAKFVTWQFDSEYRGDDCTATITLGNPDLLGESVILVAHFLQSVTSRLVLGGEMVYHRRPGEEGAILTLAGKYTGTRWVATLNVGYGGAHASYYHRANEQVSV
;
A
#
# COMPACT_ATOMS: atom_id res chain seq x y z
N ALA A 1 -9.78 13.24 -12.96
CA ALA A 1 -10.73 12.49 -13.79
C ALA A 1 -10.32 11.03 -13.78
N PHE A 2 -11.23 10.12 -13.45
CA PHE A 2 -11.01 8.67 -13.51
C PHE A 2 -11.86 8.10 -14.66
N PRO A 3 -11.39 7.08 -15.39
CA PRO A 3 -10.11 6.36 -15.25
C PRO A 3 -8.87 7.17 -15.65
N THR A 4 -7.71 6.83 -15.07
CA THR A 4 -6.41 7.37 -15.47
C THR A 4 -5.51 6.23 -15.89
N LEU A 5 -5.01 6.27 -17.13
CA LEU A 5 -3.99 5.35 -17.62
C LEU A 5 -2.72 6.15 -17.90
N VAL A 6 -1.61 5.65 -17.39
CA VAL A 6 -0.28 6.22 -17.63
C VAL A 6 0.61 5.09 -18.10
N GLY A 7 1.12 5.20 -19.32
CA GLY A 7 2.09 4.26 -19.87
C GLY A 7 3.36 5.01 -20.22
N ASP A 8 4.50 4.52 -19.76
CA ASP A 8 5.82 5.02 -20.08
C ASP A 8 6.65 3.90 -20.70
N MET A 9 7.41 4.20 -21.75
CA MET A 9 8.21 3.23 -22.48
C MET A 9 9.59 3.80 -22.78
N ASP A 10 10.62 3.08 -22.33
CA ASP A 10 12.01 3.43 -22.62
C ASP A 10 12.47 2.86 -23.97
N ASN A 11 13.48 3.50 -24.58
CA ASN A 11 14.14 3.04 -25.82
C ASN A 11 14.78 1.64 -25.70
N SER A 12 14.91 1.10 -24.48
CA SER A 12 15.40 -0.25 -24.21
C SER A 12 14.32 -1.33 -24.27
N GLY A 13 13.06 -0.97 -24.53
CA GLY A 13 11.93 -1.91 -24.54
C GLY A 13 11.39 -2.26 -23.16
N SER A 14 11.66 -1.40 -22.16
CA SER A 14 11.01 -1.45 -20.86
C SER A 14 9.72 -0.65 -20.91
N LEU A 15 8.58 -1.28 -20.62
CA LEU A 15 7.26 -0.63 -20.53
C LEU A 15 6.80 -0.64 -19.07
N ASN A 16 6.39 0.51 -18.57
CA ASN A 16 5.69 0.67 -17.31
C ASN A 16 4.28 1.22 -17.58
N ALA A 17 3.26 0.37 -17.41
CA ALA A 17 1.87 0.74 -17.55
C ALA A 17 1.18 0.76 -16.19
N GLN A 18 0.52 1.86 -15.86
CA GLN A 18 -0.26 2.05 -14.64
C GLN A 18 -1.69 2.40 -15.03
N VAL A 19 -2.64 1.62 -14.52
CA VAL A 19 -4.07 1.81 -14.72
C VAL A 19 -4.69 2.08 -13.37
N LEU A 20 -5.22 3.29 -13.18
CA LEU A 20 -5.94 3.68 -11.99
C LEU A 20 -7.43 3.82 -12.33
N HIS A 21 -8.24 2.96 -11.73
CA HIS A 21 -9.67 2.89 -12.00
C HIS A 21 -10.46 3.00 -10.68
N LEU A 22 -11.39 3.95 -10.62
CA LEU A 22 -12.39 4.02 -9.55
C LEU A 22 -13.57 3.15 -9.95
N VAL A 23 -13.66 1.96 -9.39
CA VAL A 23 -14.78 1.02 -9.64
C VAL A 23 -16.06 1.55 -8.99
N ALA A 24 -15.93 2.19 -7.83
CA ALA A 24 -17.02 2.86 -7.11
C ALA A 24 -16.49 4.15 -6.47
N GLU A 25 -17.38 5.03 -6.01
CA GLU A 25 -16.99 6.24 -5.26
C GLU A 25 -16.10 5.93 -4.05
N ARG A 26 -16.21 4.71 -3.52
CA ARG A 26 -15.49 4.21 -2.34
C ARG A 26 -14.44 3.13 -2.64
N ILE A 27 -14.34 2.64 -3.88
CA ILE A 27 -13.41 1.57 -4.26
C ILE A 27 -12.50 2.06 -5.37
N ARG A 28 -11.20 2.14 -5.07
CA ARG A 28 -10.15 2.48 -6.01
C ARG A 28 -9.28 1.26 -6.29
N THR A 29 -9.19 0.88 -7.55
CA THR A 29 -8.28 -0.16 -8.01
C THR A 29 -7.12 0.47 -8.78
N LYS A 30 -5.92 -0.05 -8.57
CA LYS A 30 -4.72 0.30 -9.32
C LYS A 30 -4.09 -0.98 -9.84
N ALA A 31 -3.82 -1.05 -11.13
CA ALA A 31 -3.02 -2.11 -11.72
C ALA A 31 -1.74 -1.50 -12.28
N VAL A 32 -0.61 -2.13 -12.01
CA VAL A 32 0.71 -1.71 -12.51
C VAL A 32 1.34 -2.90 -13.20
N PHE A 33 1.79 -2.71 -14.43
CA PHE A 33 2.46 -3.71 -15.24
C PHE A 33 3.83 -3.16 -15.63
N GLN A 34 4.88 -3.90 -15.31
CA GLN A 34 6.25 -3.55 -15.70
C GLN A 34 6.87 -4.69 -16.50
N THR A 35 7.41 -4.33 -17.64
CA THR A 35 8.18 -5.21 -18.51
C THR A 35 9.58 -4.65 -18.68
N HIS A 36 10.57 -5.52 -18.82
CA HIS A 36 11.95 -5.14 -19.06
C HIS A 36 12.46 -5.97 -20.24
N GLN A 37 12.88 -5.29 -21.32
CA GLN A 37 13.45 -5.92 -22.52
C GLN A 37 12.64 -7.14 -22.99
N ALA A 38 11.32 -6.96 -23.18
CA ALA A 38 10.36 -7.98 -23.61
C ALA A 38 10.03 -9.13 -22.63
N LYS A 39 10.57 -9.12 -21.40
CA LYS A 39 10.11 -10.01 -20.33
C LYS A 39 9.09 -9.31 -19.44
N PHE A 40 8.00 -9.99 -19.11
CA PHE A 40 7.11 -9.57 -18.03
C PHE A 40 7.84 -9.77 -16.70
N VAL A 41 8.08 -8.69 -15.97
CA VAL A 41 8.92 -8.71 -14.76
C VAL A 41 8.05 -8.63 -13.53
N THR A 42 7.16 -7.64 -13.48
CA THR A 42 6.29 -7.43 -12.33
C THR A 42 4.90 -7.04 -12.79
N TRP A 43 3.91 -7.57 -12.10
CA TRP A 43 2.57 -7.04 -12.15
C TRP A 43 2.08 -6.88 -10.72
N GLN A 44 1.48 -5.73 -10.43
CA GLN A 44 0.94 -5.40 -9.12
C GLN A 44 -0.50 -4.97 -9.27
N PHE A 45 -1.35 -5.48 -8.40
CA PHE A 45 -2.75 -5.13 -8.35
C PHE A 45 -3.11 -4.66 -6.94
N ASP A 46 -3.43 -3.39 -6.80
CA ASP A 46 -3.89 -2.77 -5.57
C ASP A 46 -5.40 -2.51 -5.64
N SER A 47 -6.09 -2.81 -4.55
CA SER A 47 -7.51 -2.53 -4.36
C SER A 47 -7.68 -1.85 -3.00
N GLU A 48 -8.01 -0.57 -3.04
CA GLU A 48 -8.28 0.27 -1.87
C GLU A 48 -9.78 0.47 -1.74
N TYR A 49 -10.31 0.09 -0.58
CA TYR A 49 -11.67 0.36 -0.14
C TYR A 49 -11.64 1.42 0.95
N ARG A 50 -12.31 2.55 0.71
CA ARG A 50 -12.42 3.65 1.65
C ARG A 50 -13.88 3.80 2.08
N GLY A 51 -14.18 3.29 3.26
CA GLY A 51 -15.43 3.54 3.98
C GLY A 51 -15.40 4.85 4.76
N ASP A 52 -16.47 5.11 5.52
CA ASP A 52 -16.60 6.33 6.32
C ASP A 52 -15.64 6.33 7.52
N ASP A 53 -15.55 5.20 8.24
CA ASP A 53 -14.72 5.04 9.44
C ASP A 53 -13.56 4.05 9.27
N CYS A 54 -13.42 3.46 8.08
CA CYS A 54 -12.47 2.39 7.81
C CYS A 54 -11.86 2.52 6.41
N THR A 55 -10.59 2.17 6.28
CA THR A 55 -9.89 2.01 5.00
C THR A 55 -9.22 0.65 4.97
N ALA A 56 -9.53 -0.16 3.97
CA ALA A 56 -8.90 -1.45 3.74
C ALA A 56 -8.21 -1.41 2.38
N THR A 57 -6.97 -1.90 2.30
CA THR A 57 -6.22 -1.97 1.05
C THR A 57 -5.67 -3.37 0.89
N ILE A 58 -5.79 -3.94 -0.30
CA ILE A 58 -5.23 -5.23 -0.64
C ILE A 58 -4.34 -5.04 -1.86
N THR A 59 -3.09 -5.47 -1.75
CA THR A 59 -2.08 -5.39 -2.81
C THR A 59 -1.58 -6.79 -3.10
N LEU A 60 -1.74 -7.23 -4.35
CA LEU A 60 -1.11 -8.42 -4.89
C LEU A 60 0.09 -8.00 -5.73
N GLY A 61 1.29 -8.36 -5.30
CA GLY A 61 2.54 -8.10 -6.00
C GLY A 61 3.13 -9.37 -6.58
N ASN A 62 3.45 -9.31 -7.87
CA ASN A 62 4.12 -10.36 -8.63
C ASN A 62 3.61 -11.80 -8.39
N PRO A 63 2.31 -12.10 -8.58
CA PRO A 63 1.84 -13.48 -8.56
C PRO A 63 2.43 -14.26 -9.74
N ASP A 64 3.24 -15.28 -9.45
CA ASP A 64 3.76 -16.25 -10.39
C ASP A 64 3.13 -17.60 -10.11
N LEU A 65 2.22 -18.02 -11.00
CA LEU A 65 1.54 -19.32 -10.92
C LEU A 65 2.48 -20.48 -11.25
N LEU A 66 3.55 -20.24 -12.02
CA LEU A 66 4.52 -21.27 -12.42
C LEU A 66 5.58 -21.45 -11.35
N GLY A 67 6.05 -20.35 -10.77
CA GLY A 67 7.02 -20.34 -9.68
C GLY A 67 6.42 -20.40 -8.29
N GLU A 68 5.10 -20.65 -8.14
CA GLU A 68 4.34 -20.67 -6.88
C GLU A 68 4.67 -19.49 -5.93
N SER A 69 5.00 -18.33 -6.52
CA SER A 69 5.46 -17.15 -5.78
C SER A 69 4.37 -16.09 -5.77
N VAL A 70 4.06 -15.52 -4.61
CA VAL A 70 3.09 -14.43 -4.53
C VAL A 70 3.41 -13.55 -3.33
N ILE A 71 3.25 -12.24 -3.52
CA ILE A 71 3.25 -11.28 -2.42
C ILE A 71 1.84 -10.75 -2.29
N LEU A 72 1.23 -10.97 -1.13
CA LEU A 72 -0.06 -10.43 -0.77
C LEU A 72 0.14 -9.51 0.43
N VAL A 73 -0.23 -8.26 0.28
CA VAL A 73 -0.24 -7.29 1.37
C VAL A 73 -1.66 -6.86 1.62
N ALA A 74 -2.10 -6.92 2.87
CA ALA A 74 -3.41 -6.48 3.30
C ALA A 74 -3.24 -5.44 4.41
N HIS A 75 -3.69 -4.22 4.15
CA HIS A 75 -3.77 -3.15 5.13
C HIS A 75 -5.21 -2.95 5.56
N PHE A 76 -5.40 -2.69 6.84
CA PHE A 76 -6.69 -2.33 7.41
C PHE A 76 -6.48 -1.24 8.45
N LEU A 77 -7.14 -0.10 8.28
CA LEU A 77 -7.09 1.04 9.18
C LEU A 77 -8.51 1.45 9.54
N GLN A 78 -8.82 1.48 10.83
CA GLN A 78 -10.12 1.85 11.36
C GLN A 78 -9.97 3.03 12.33
N SER A 79 -10.81 4.04 12.13
CA SER A 79 -10.95 5.16 13.04
C SER A 79 -11.79 4.73 14.24
N VAL A 80 -11.16 4.60 15.41
CA VAL A 80 -11.83 4.22 16.66
C VAL A 80 -12.38 5.46 17.38
N THR A 81 -11.71 6.59 17.20
CA THR A 81 -12.13 7.90 17.76
C THR A 81 -11.78 8.97 16.74
N SER A 82 -12.40 10.16 16.81
CA SER A 82 -12.12 11.30 15.92
C SER A 82 -10.64 11.74 15.85
N ARG A 83 -9.78 11.23 16.75
CA ARG A 83 -8.34 11.50 16.83
C ARG A 83 -7.48 10.25 16.78
N LEU A 84 -8.04 9.06 16.90
CA LEU A 84 -7.28 7.80 17.01
C LEU A 84 -7.71 6.85 15.90
N VAL A 85 -6.74 6.50 15.06
CA VAL A 85 -6.87 5.47 14.02
C VAL A 85 -5.97 4.32 14.40
N LEU A 86 -6.52 3.12 14.44
CA LEU A 86 -5.77 1.89 14.68
C LEU A 86 -5.91 0.99 13.46
N GLY A 87 -4.96 0.10 13.27
CA GLY A 87 -4.99 -0.80 12.16
C GLY A 87 -3.88 -1.82 12.18
N GLY A 88 -3.79 -2.54 11.08
CA GLY A 88 -2.74 -3.51 10.86
C GLY A 88 -2.43 -3.66 9.38
N GLU A 89 -1.25 -4.18 9.13
CA GLU A 89 -0.73 -4.58 7.85
C GLU A 89 -0.29 -6.02 7.97
N MET A 90 -0.77 -6.86 7.06
CA MET A 90 -0.33 -8.24 6.92
C MET A 90 0.36 -8.40 5.58
N VAL A 91 1.64 -8.73 5.59
CA VAL A 91 2.43 -9.06 4.41
C VAL A 91 2.65 -10.56 4.40
N TYR A 92 1.95 -11.24 3.50
CA TYR A 92 2.18 -12.64 3.19
C TYR A 92 3.01 -12.74 1.92
N HIS A 93 4.20 -13.31 2.02
CA HIS A 93 5.01 -13.65 0.86
C HIS A 93 5.25 -15.15 0.84
N ARG A 94 4.92 -15.76 -0.28
CA ARG A 94 5.21 -17.16 -0.58
C ARG A 94 6.22 -17.19 -1.71
N ARG A 95 7.31 -17.92 -1.52
CA ARG A 95 8.30 -18.26 -2.54
C ARG A 95 8.61 -19.75 -2.40
N PRO A 96 9.03 -20.43 -3.49
CA PRO A 96 9.36 -21.84 -3.42
C PRO A 96 10.54 -22.04 -2.47
N GLY A 97 10.27 -22.68 -1.33
CA GLY A 97 11.23 -22.91 -0.24
C GLY A 97 11.19 -21.91 0.91
N GLU A 98 10.44 -20.81 0.81
CA GLU A 98 10.33 -19.78 1.85
C GLU A 98 8.90 -19.22 1.92
N GLU A 99 8.22 -19.46 3.04
CA GLU A 99 6.90 -18.90 3.33
C GLU A 99 7.02 -18.00 4.56
N GLY A 100 6.58 -16.75 4.42
CA GLY A 100 6.64 -15.78 5.50
C GLY A 100 5.38 -14.94 5.56
N ALA A 101 4.79 -14.88 6.75
CA ALA A 101 3.72 -13.95 7.09
C ALA A 101 4.24 -12.96 8.13
N ILE A 102 4.20 -11.68 7.81
CA ILE A 102 4.55 -10.60 8.72
C ILE A 102 3.27 -9.86 9.04
N LEU A 103 2.94 -9.79 10.33
CA LEU A 103 1.89 -8.93 10.83
C LEU A 103 2.52 -7.71 11.51
N THR A 104 2.05 -6.54 11.11
CA THR A 104 2.43 -5.24 11.66
C THR A 104 1.17 -4.56 12.14
N LEU A 105 1.17 -4.08 13.38
CA LEU A 105 0.12 -3.26 13.92
C LEU A 105 0.48 -1.80 13.72
N ALA A 106 -0.47 -0.97 13.31
CA ALA A 106 -0.27 0.45 13.07
C ALA A 106 -1.26 1.26 13.91
N GLY A 107 -0.79 2.35 14.49
CA GLY A 107 -1.59 3.28 15.27
C GLY A 107 -1.22 4.71 14.90
N LYS A 108 -2.22 5.56 14.69
CA LYS A 108 -2.05 6.98 14.42
C LYS A 108 -2.92 7.77 15.38
N TYR A 109 -2.31 8.72 16.07
CA TYR A 109 -2.98 9.65 16.94
C TYR A 109 -2.77 11.09 16.46
N THR A 110 -3.86 11.77 16.15
CA THR A 110 -3.88 13.16 15.68
C THR A 110 -4.33 14.07 16.83
N GLY A 111 -3.37 14.77 17.43
CA GLY A 111 -3.62 15.87 18.36
C GLY A 111 -3.92 17.19 17.64
N THR A 112 -4.17 18.25 18.41
CA THR A 112 -4.55 19.57 17.86
C THR A 112 -3.45 20.23 17.01
N ARG A 113 -2.17 19.93 17.27
CA ARG A 113 -1.01 20.48 16.53
C ARG A 113 0.08 19.44 16.21
N TRP A 114 -0.17 18.17 16.52
CA TRP A 114 0.81 17.11 16.38
C TRP A 114 0.16 15.81 15.94
N VAL A 115 0.92 14.95 15.27
CA VAL A 115 0.52 13.61 14.87
C VAL A 115 1.60 12.65 15.34
N ALA A 116 1.21 11.63 16.09
CA ALA A 116 2.10 10.51 16.38
C ALA A 116 1.63 9.29 15.61
N THR A 117 2.56 8.55 15.04
CA THR A 117 2.33 7.25 14.42
C THR A 117 3.22 6.22 15.08
N LEU A 118 2.67 5.03 15.30
CA LEU A 118 3.35 3.90 15.89
C LEU A 118 3.05 2.67 15.05
N ASN A 119 4.06 2.08 14.43
CA ASN A 119 3.96 0.83 13.70
C ASN A 119 4.82 -0.21 14.41
N VAL A 120 4.24 -1.34 14.81
CA VAL A 120 4.94 -2.41 15.53
C VAL A 120 4.73 -3.70 14.77
N GLY A 121 5.80 -4.29 14.23
CA GLY A 121 5.74 -5.54 13.47
C GLY A 121 6.86 -6.49 13.83
N TYR A 122 6.84 -7.65 13.19
CA TYR A 122 7.81 -8.73 13.42
C TYR A 122 9.28 -8.27 13.25
N GLY A 123 9.53 -7.28 12.38
CA GLY A 123 10.87 -6.74 12.10
C GLY A 123 11.29 -5.54 12.97
N GLY A 124 10.42 -5.02 13.83
CA GLY A 124 10.73 -3.87 14.68
C GLY A 124 9.55 -2.96 14.97
N ALA A 125 9.79 -2.00 15.87
CA ALA A 125 8.85 -0.94 16.20
C ALA A 125 9.37 0.40 15.65
N HIS A 126 8.55 1.05 14.83
CA HIS A 126 8.79 2.37 14.27
C HIS A 126 7.79 3.34 14.88
N ALA A 127 8.28 4.31 15.64
CA ALA A 127 7.49 5.45 16.09
C ALA A 127 7.93 6.70 15.33
N SER A 128 6.98 7.53 14.93
CA SER A 128 7.26 8.83 14.33
C SER A 128 6.37 9.88 14.96
N TYR A 129 6.93 11.05 15.21
CA TYR A 129 6.23 12.19 15.79
C TYR A 129 6.40 13.37 14.85
N TYR A 130 5.28 13.95 14.46
CA TYR A 130 5.21 15.12 13.59
C TYR A 130 4.55 16.25 14.36
N HIS A 131 5.19 17.42 14.40
CA HIS A 131 4.64 18.61 15.04
C HIS A 131 4.63 19.80 14.08
N ARG A 132 3.44 20.36 13.87
CA ARG A 132 3.30 21.55 13.02
C ARG A 132 3.43 22.80 13.89
N ALA A 133 4.60 23.42 13.83
CA ALA A 133 4.91 24.64 14.60
C ALA A 133 4.44 25.93 13.89
N ASN A 134 4.48 26.01 12.55
CA ASN A 134 4.01 27.19 11.79
C ASN A 134 3.64 26.85 10.32
N GLU A 135 2.99 27.75 9.56
CA GLU A 135 2.55 27.49 8.16
C GLU A 135 3.68 27.11 7.19
N GLN A 136 4.92 27.52 7.47
CA GLN A 136 6.10 27.28 6.64
C GLN A 136 7.10 26.26 7.23
N VAL A 137 6.89 25.76 8.46
CA VAL A 137 7.85 24.86 9.12
C VAL A 137 7.12 23.75 9.85
N SER A 138 7.43 22.52 9.46
CA SER A 138 7.06 21.30 10.16
C SER A 138 8.30 20.51 10.55
N VAL A 139 8.30 19.97 11.77
CA VAL A 139 9.39 19.16 12.34
C VAL A 139 8.88 17.77 12.64
#